data_AF-A0A9X6UMM4-F1
#
_entry.id   AF-A0A9X6UMM4-F1
#
_cell.length_a   1.000
_cell.length_b   1.000
_cell.length_c   1.000
_cell.angle_alpha   90.00
_cell.angle_beta   90.00
_cell.angle_gamma   90.00
#
_symmetry.space_group_name_H-M   'P 1'
#
loop_
_entity.id
_entity.type
_entity.pdbx_description
1 polymer ?
#
loop_
_entity_poly.entity_id
_entity_poly.type
_entity_poly.pdbx_seq_one_letter_code
_entity_poly.pdbx_strand_id
1 'polypeptide(L)'
;MREKKIRGMKRKTNTMIKRIEEHTKTFPSTFYNDEYWNMLLPVSQAFIDSCKTPRKVKRLCIQTLLNQANHLINMKPSDTHTYRVVVLISINNLWDSQIIIFKNEDYFHNFFNRDSEFQKWILLSNEIDFWETWEISVCHSFKTLHFQEIIYDVDECYEKEITFIGELD
;
A
#
# COMPACT_ATOMS: atom_id res chain seq x y z
N MET A 1 -28.61 5.22 7.67
CA MET A 1 -28.59 5.76 6.28
C MET A 1 -28.28 4.61 5.33
N ARG A 2 -29.17 4.23 4.39
CA ARG A 2 -28.91 3.09 3.47
C ARG A 2 -27.81 3.51 2.49
N GLU A 3 -26.64 2.87 2.54
CA GLU A 3 -25.58 3.12 1.57
C GLU A 3 -26.16 3.01 0.14
N LYS A 4 -25.70 3.84 -0.80
CA LYS A 4 -26.18 3.80 -2.19
C LYS A 4 -25.65 2.55 -2.90
N LYS A 5 -26.34 2.06 -3.93
CA LYS A 5 -25.85 0.93 -4.75
C LYS A 5 -24.63 1.38 -5.54
N ILE A 6 -23.56 0.57 -5.54
CA ILE A 6 -22.41 0.81 -6.42
C ILE A 6 -22.82 0.45 -7.86
N ARG A 7 -22.85 1.47 -8.73
CA ARG A 7 -23.08 1.30 -10.17
C ARG A 7 -21.75 1.05 -10.89
N GLY A 8 -21.79 0.23 -11.94
CA GLY A 8 -20.63 -0.02 -12.82
C GLY A 8 -19.46 -0.72 -12.13
N MET A 9 -19.71 -1.61 -11.18
CA MET A 9 -18.68 -2.29 -10.37
C MET A 9 -17.58 -2.93 -11.23
N LYS A 10 -17.95 -3.76 -12.21
CA LYS A 10 -16.99 -4.39 -13.13
C LYS A 10 -16.11 -3.36 -13.84
N ARG A 11 -16.71 -2.27 -14.35
CA ARG A 11 -15.96 -1.19 -15.02
C ARG A 11 -14.98 -0.51 -14.07
N LYS A 12 -15.42 -0.18 -12.84
CA LYS A 12 -14.58 0.45 -11.82
C LYS A 12 -13.41 -0.44 -11.41
N THR A 13 -13.66 -1.73 -11.16
CA THR A 13 -12.62 -2.72 -10.87
C THR A 13 -11.61 -2.80 -12.02
N ASN A 14 -12.06 -3.00 -13.25
CA ASN A 14 -11.16 -3.10 -14.40
C ASN A 14 -10.33 -1.82 -14.62
N THR A 15 -10.95 -0.65 -14.40
CA THR A 15 -10.25 0.64 -14.52
C THR A 15 -9.19 0.80 -13.44
N MET A 16 -9.49 0.40 -12.20
CA MET A 16 -8.53 0.41 -11.10
C MET A 16 -7.32 -0.48 -11.42
N ILE A 17 -7.56 -1.73 -11.83
CA ILE A 17 -6.47 -2.68 -12.16
C ILE A 17 -5.62 -2.13 -13.31
N LYS A 18 -6.26 -1.71 -14.39
CA LYS A 18 -5.56 -1.14 -15.55
C LYS A 18 -4.70 0.07 -15.17
N ARG A 19 -5.21 0.97 -14.31
CA ARG A 19 -4.44 2.13 -13.87
C ARG A 19 -3.24 1.76 -13.02
N ILE A 20 -3.38 0.79 -12.11
CA ILE A 20 -2.25 0.30 -11.31
C ILE A 20 -1.17 -0.23 -12.27
N GLU A 21 -1.54 -1.10 -13.21
CA GLU A 21 -0.63 -1.66 -14.21
C GLU A 21 0.01 -0.59 -15.12
N GLU A 22 -0.74 0.45 -15.50
CA GLU A 22 -0.22 1.57 -16.30
C GLU A 22 0.78 2.42 -15.52
N HIS A 23 0.53 2.71 -14.24
CA HIS A 23 1.43 3.48 -13.39
C HIS A 23 2.73 2.74 -13.09
N THR A 24 2.69 1.40 -13.03
CA THR A 24 3.85 0.55 -12.72
C THR A 24 4.45 -0.13 -13.94
N LYS A 25 4.06 0.29 -15.15
CA LYS A 25 4.56 -0.26 -16.42
C LYS A 25 6.06 -0.03 -16.62
N THR A 26 6.58 1.05 -16.05
CA THR A 26 8.00 1.42 -16.11
C THR A 26 8.49 1.78 -14.72
N PHE A 27 9.76 1.53 -14.43
CA PHE A 27 10.37 2.01 -13.21
C PHE A 27 10.39 3.56 -13.21
N PRO A 28 10.00 4.24 -12.12
CA PRO A 28 9.96 5.69 -12.10
C PRO A 28 11.35 6.29 -12.24
N SER A 29 11.44 7.39 -12.97
CA SER A 29 12.69 8.15 -13.16
C SER A 29 12.75 9.42 -12.30
N THR A 30 11.63 9.82 -11.70
CA THR A 30 11.51 11.04 -10.89
C THR A 30 11.04 10.69 -9.48
N PHE A 31 11.82 11.12 -8.49
CA PHE A 31 11.60 10.88 -7.07
C PHE A 31 11.38 12.21 -6.35
N TYR A 32 10.42 12.24 -5.44
CA TYR A 32 10.15 13.40 -4.57
C TYR A 32 11.35 13.61 -3.64
N ASN A 33 11.87 14.84 -3.62
CA ASN A 33 13.10 15.22 -2.92
C ASN A 33 14.31 14.32 -3.20
N ASP A 34 14.29 13.59 -4.33
CA ASP A 34 15.25 12.53 -4.66
C ASP A 34 15.27 11.33 -3.68
N GLU A 35 14.25 11.19 -2.83
CA GLU A 35 14.19 10.19 -1.75
C GLU A 35 13.24 9.03 -2.05
N TYR A 36 12.03 9.33 -2.53
CA TYR A 36 11.00 8.31 -2.76
C TYR A 36 10.05 8.66 -3.89
N TRP A 37 9.41 7.64 -4.43
CA TRP A 37 8.26 7.75 -5.32
C TRP A 37 7.13 6.91 -4.74
N ASN A 38 5.88 7.33 -4.92
CA ASN A 38 4.74 6.52 -4.53
C ASN A 38 3.60 6.60 -5.55
N MET A 39 2.85 5.50 -5.62
CA MET A 39 1.57 5.44 -6.30
C MET A 39 0.48 5.18 -5.27
N LEU A 40 -0.30 6.21 -4.99
CA LEU A 40 -1.57 6.09 -4.26
C LEU A 40 -2.56 5.24 -5.07
N LEU A 41 -3.46 4.54 -4.39
CA LEU A 41 -4.42 3.68 -5.08
C LEU A 41 -5.30 4.50 -6.06
N PRO A 42 -5.27 4.22 -7.38
CA PRO A 42 -5.86 5.09 -8.41
C PRO A 42 -7.37 4.86 -8.59
N VAL A 43 -8.11 4.85 -7.48
CA VAL A 43 -9.55 4.59 -7.40
C VAL A 43 -10.20 5.51 -6.37
N SER A 44 -11.52 5.71 -6.46
CA SER A 44 -12.23 6.51 -5.46
C SER A 44 -12.40 5.76 -4.13
N GLN A 45 -12.16 6.43 -3.02
CA GLN A 45 -12.42 5.92 -1.66
C GLN A 45 -13.83 5.33 -1.50
N ALA A 46 -14.85 6.09 -1.92
CA ALA A 46 -16.26 5.68 -1.88
C ALA A 46 -16.58 4.38 -2.65
N PHE A 47 -15.68 3.93 -3.53
CA PHE A 47 -15.79 2.63 -4.17
C PHE A 47 -15.04 1.59 -3.35
N ILE A 48 -13.71 1.71 -3.20
CA ILE A 48 -12.90 0.61 -2.66
C ILE A 48 -13.22 0.31 -1.19
N ASP A 49 -13.54 1.33 -0.40
CA ASP A 49 -13.78 1.17 1.05
C ASP A 49 -15.25 0.88 1.38
N SER A 50 -16.19 1.12 0.46
CA SER A 50 -17.61 0.81 0.71
C SER A 50 -17.81 -0.64 1.13
N CYS A 51 -18.67 -0.86 2.12
CA CYS A 51 -19.06 -2.20 2.57
C CYS A 51 -19.72 -3.04 1.46
N LYS A 52 -20.19 -2.40 0.37
CA LYS A 52 -20.78 -3.04 -0.79
C LYS A 52 -19.78 -3.46 -1.86
N THR A 53 -18.52 -3.07 -1.74
CA THR A 53 -17.48 -3.58 -2.62
C THR A 53 -17.12 -4.99 -2.18
N PRO A 54 -17.34 -6.01 -3.03
CA PRO A 54 -17.15 -7.38 -2.64
C PRO A 54 -15.71 -7.65 -2.21
N ARG A 55 -15.54 -8.53 -1.23
CA ARG A 55 -14.23 -8.99 -0.77
C ARG A 55 -13.32 -9.44 -1.91
N LYS A 56 -13.85 -10.12 -2.93
CA LYS A 56 -13.08 -10.52 -4.13
C LYS A 56 -12.47 -9.35 -4.91
N VAL A 57 -13.13 -8.18 -4.93
CA VAL A 57 -12.60 -6.97 -5.59
C VAL A 57 -11.50 -6.35 -4.74
N LYS A 58 -11.70 -6.29 -3.43
CA LYS A 58 -10.69 -5.83 -2.47
C LYS A 58 -9.43 -6.72 -2.50
N ARG A 59 -9.62 -8.05 -2.49
CA ARG A 59 -8.54 -9.04 -2.67
C ARG A 59 -7.80 -8.84 -3.99
N LEU A 60 -8.52 -8.70 -5.10
CA LEU A 60 -7.91 -8.47 -6.40
C LEU A 60 -7.06 -7.19 -6.41
N CYS A 61 -7.53 -6.12 -5.77
CA CYS A 61 -6.77 -4.88 -5.59
C CYS A 61 -5.42 -5.14 -4.90
N ILE A 62 -5.45 -5.78 -3.73
CA ILE A 62 -4.24 -6.08 -2.94
C ILE A 62 -3.28 -6.97 -3.74
N GLN A 63 -3.80 -8.04 -4.36
CA GLN A 63 -2.99 -8.93 -5.18
C GLN A 63 -2.34 -8.20 -6.35
N THR A 64 -3.06 -7.29 -7.02
CA THR A 64 -2.50 -6.48 -8.11
C THR A 64 -1.38 -5.56 -7.60
N LEU A 65 -1.54 -4.91 -6.44
CA LEU A 65 -0.47 -4.08 -5.85
C LEU A 65 0.79 -4.91 -5.59
N LEU A 66 0.66 -6.09 -4.96
CA LEU A 66 1.79 -6.97 -4.68
C LEU A 66 2.46 -7.50 -5.96
N ASN A 67 1.67 -7.89 -6.96
CA ASN A 67 2.18 -8.34 -8.25
C ASN A 67 2.96 -7.23 -8.94
N GLN A 68 2.46 -6.00 -8.91
CA GLN A 68 3.13 -4.86 -9.54
C GLN A 68 4.37 -4.40 -8.77
N ALA A 69 4.39 -4.50 -7.44
CA ALA A 69 5.61 -4.30 -6.66
C ALA A 69 6.69 -5.33 -7.04
N ASN A 70 6.33 -6.61 -7.16
CA ASN A 70 7.27 -7.64 -7.63
C ASN A 70 7.73 -7.38 -9.08
N HIS A 71 6.85 -6.88 -9.95
CA HIS A 71 7.22 -6.46 -11.30
C HIS A 71 8.26 -5.32 -11.28
N LEU A 72 8.04 -4.29 -10.45
CA LEU A 72 8.97 -3.16 -10.30
C LEU A 72 10.34 -3.59 -9.76
N ILE A 73 10.39 -4.54 -8.82
CA ILE A 73 11.66 -5.11 -8.30
C ILE A 73 12.47 -5.73 -9.44
N ASN A 74 11.82 -6.47 -10.33
CA ASN A 74 12.47 -7.09 -11.48
C ASN A 74 12.86 -6.10 -12.59
N MET A 75 12.41 -4.85 -12.50
CA MET A 75 12.72 -3.77 -13.45
C MET A 75 13.66 -2.70 -12.88
N LYS A 76 14.21 -2.90 -11.68
CA LYS A 76 15.12 -1.93 -11.08
C LYS A 76 16.28 -1.60 -12.03
N PRO A 77 16.62 -0.32 -12.20
CA PRO A 77 17.77 0.06 -12.99
C PRO A 77 19.06 -0.41 -12.31
N SER A 78 20.05 -0.82 -13.11
CA SER A 78 21.39 -1.15 -12.63
C SER A 78 22.25 0.12 -12.54
N ASP A 79 21.80 1.09 -11.75
CA ASP A 79 22.53 2.32 -11.48
C ASP A 79 23.19 2.30 -10.08
N THR A 80 23.73 3.43 -9.62
CA THR A 80 24.46 3.53 -8.34
C THR A 80 23.57 3.65 -7.11
N HIS A 81 22.25 3.81 -7.27
CA HIS A 81 21.32 3.99 -6.16
C HIS A 81 20.77 2.65 -5.67
N THR A 82 20.45 2.61 -4.38
CA THR A 82 19.75 1.48 -3.77
C THR A 82 18.26 1.74 -3.80
N TYR A 83 17.53 0.96 -4.59
CA TYR A 83 16.07 1.04 -4.61
C TYR A 83 15.44 -0.03 -3.73
N ARG A 84 14.39 0.33 -2.98
CA ARG A 84 13.54 -0.61 -2.24
C ARG A 84 12.08 -0.42 -2.61
N VAL A 85 11.42 -1.48 -3.05
CA VAL A 85 10.01 -1.46 -3.41
C VAL A 85 9.20 -2.07 -2.27
N VAL A 86 8.23 -1.31 -1.79
CA VAL A 86 7.37 -1.66 -0.66
C VAL A 86 5.92 -1.34 -0.99
N VAL A 87 4.99 -2.16 -0.52
CA VAL A 87 3.55 -1.92 -0.60
C VAL A 87 3.02 -1.64 0.80
N LEU A 88 2.35 -0.52 0.97
CA LEU A 88 1.53 -0.23 2.14
C LEU A 88 0.11 -0.72 1.88
N ILE A 89 -0.41 -1.57 2.75
CA ILE A 89 -1.80 -2.04 2.74
C ILE A 89 -2.47 -1.61 4.05
N SER A 90 -3.56 -0.87 3.96
CA SER A 90 -4.47 -0.67 5.08
C SER A 90 -5.76 -1.44 4.82
N ILE A 91 -5.97 -2.53 5.55
CA ILE A 91 -7.03 -3.51 5.25
C ILE A 91 -8.43 -2.90 5.46
N ASN A 92 -8.57 -2.11 6.51
CA ASN A 92 -9.83 -1.45 6.85
C ASN A 92 -10.11 -0.27 5.92
N ASN A 93 -9.05 0.40 5.42
CA ASN A 93 -9.10 1.58 4.57
C ASN A 93 -8.20 1.39 3.33
N LEU A 94 -8.61 0.54 2.40
CA LEU A 94 -7.78 0.18 1.24
C LEU A 94 -7.43 1.36 0.35
N TRP A 95 -8.22 2.43 0.39
CA TRP A 95 -7.90 3.64 -0.35
C TRP A 95 -6.57 4.28 0.05
N ASP A 96 -6.14 4.12 1.30
CA ASP A 96 -4.84 4.61 1.81
C ASP A 96 -3.67 3.71 1.39
N SER A 97 -3.94 2.59 0.71
CA SER A 97 -2.92 1.67 0.24
C SER A 97 -2.13 2.28 -0.92
N GLN A 98 -0.85 1.93 -1.00
CA GLN A 98 0.06 2.50 -1.99
C GLN A 98 1.25 1.59 -2.27
N ILE A 99 1.87 1.77 -3.44
CA ILE A 99 3.21 1.27 -3.73
C ILE A 99 4.18 2.42 -3.45
N ILE A 100 5.28 2.15 -2.77
CA ILE A 100 6.33 3.10 -2.44
C ILE A 100 7.65 2.53 -2.96
N ILE A 101 8.42 3.35 -3.65
CA ILE A 101 9.79 3.05 -4.06
C ILE A 101 10.70 4.04 -3.37
N PHE A 102 11.55 3.54 -2.49
CA PHE A 102 12.60 4.32 -1.87
C PHE A 102 13.83 4.27 -2.77
N LYS A 103 14.52 5.40 -2.93
CA LYS A 103 15.78 5.55 -3.67
C LYS A 103 16.98 5.70 -2.73
N ASN A 104 16.72 5.98 -1.45
CA ASN A 104 17.73 6.26 -0.44
C ASN A 104 17.51 5.37 0.80
N GLU A 105 18.58 4.68 1.23
CA GLU A 105 18.60 3.79 2.38
C GLU A 105 18.38 4.55 3.71
N ASP A 106 19.01 5.72 3.87
CA ASP A 106 18.89 6.54 5.09
C ASP A 106 17.45 7.02 5.26
N TYR A 107 16.81 7.42 4.16
CA TYR A 107 15.41 7.82 4.18
C TYR A 107 14.50 6.63 4.51
N PHE A 108 14.76 5.46 3.90
CA PHE A 108 14.03 4.23 4.16
C PHE A 108 14.04 3.85 5.66
N HIS A 109 15.21 3.86 6.31
CA HIS A 109 15.30 3.51 7.74
C HIS A 109 14.55 4.51 8.64
N ASN A 110 14.56 5.80 8.29
CA ASN A 110 13.85 6.83 9.04
C ASN A 110 12.35 6.92 8.68
N PHE A 111 11.91 6.29 7.60
CA PHE A 111 10.52 6.36 7.13
C PHE A 111 9.54 5.74 8.14
N PHE A 112 9.92 4.69 8.85
CA PHE A 112 9.04 4.03 9.82
C PHE A 112 9.07 4.68 11.20
N ASN A 113 10.01 5.58 11.45
CA ASN A 113 10.10 6.30 12.72
C ASN A 113 9.07 7.45 12.73
N ARG A 114 7.88 7.17 13.24
CA ARG A 114 6.82 8.14 13.49
C ARG A 114 6.51 8.13 14.97
N ASP A 115 7.03 9.11 15.69
CA ASP A 115 6.71 9.34 17.10
C ASP A 115 6.77 10.85 17.36
N SER A 116 5.69 11.53 17.01
CA SER A 116 5.54 12.98 17.10
C SER A 116 4.22 13.34 17.78
N GLU A 117 4.04 14.61 18.10
CA GLU A 117 2.78 15.12 18.65
C GLU A 117 1.57 14.96 17.70
N PHE A 118 1.80 14.75 16.41
CA PHE A 118 0.74 14.61 15.40
C PHE A 118 0.45 13.15 15.00
N GLN A 119 1.45 12.28 15.12
CA GLN A 119 1.35 10.91 14.64
C GLN A 119 2.35 10.01 15.36
N LYS A 120 1.91 8.78 15.67
CA LYS A 120 2.73 7.71 16.24
C LYS A 120 2.49 6.38 15.50
N TRP A 121 3.55 5.66 15.16
CA TRP A 121 3.50 4.29 14.64
C TRP A 121 4.10 3.31 15.64
N ILE A 122 3.32 2.31 16.04
CA ILE A 122 3.74 1.29 16.99
C ILE A 122 3.89 -0.02 16.23
N LEU A 123 5.11 -0.58 16.17
CA LEU A 123 5.35 -1.88 15.55
C LEU A 123 4.63 -2.96 16.34
N LEU A 124 3.83 -3.76 15.65
CA LEU A 124 3.08 -4.86 16.22
C LEU A 124 3.79 -6.19 15.89
N SER A 125 3.89 -7.08 16.89
CA SER A 125 4.62 -8.34 16.79
C SER A 125 3.75 -9.54 16.41
N ASN A 126 2.46 -9.34 16.16
CA ASN A 126 1.54 -10.39 15.77
C ASN A 126 1.77 -10.80 14.32
N GLU A 127 1.83 -12.12 14.08
CA GLU A 127 1.70 -12.66 12.74
C GLU A 127 0.28 -12.39 12.23
N ILE A 128 0.18 -11.88 11.00
CA ILE A 128 -1.11 -11.59 10.39
C ILE A 128 -1.54 -12.79 9.54
N ASP A 129 -2.49 -13.58 10.03
CA ASP A 129 -3.16 -14.66 9.27
C ASP A 129 -4.05 -14.14 8.12
N PHE A 130 -4.04 -12.82 7.88
CA PHE A 130 -4.85 -12.16 6.87
C PHE A 130 -4.55 -12.69 5.47
N TRP A 131 -3.28 -12.92 5.15
CA TRP A 131 -2.86 -13.39 3.83
C TRP A 131 -3.51 -14.73 3.49
N GLU A 132 -3.49 -15.66 4.44
CA GLU A 132 -4.13 -16.97 4.31
C GLU A 132 -5.64 -16.83 4.23
N THR A 133 -6.22 -16.08 5.18
CA THR A 133 -7.68 -15.87 5.26
C THR A 133 -8.24 -15.27 3.97
N TRP A 134 -7.49 -14.38 3.32
CA TRP A 134 -7.86 -13.70 2.07
C TRP A 134 -7.33 -14.40 0.81
N GLU A 135 -6.63 -15.52 0.95
CA GLU A 135 -6.00 -16.25 -0.14
C GLU A 135 -5.14 -15.32 -1.03
N ILE A 136 -4.35 -14.45 -0.40
CA ILE A 136 -3.43 -13.53 -1.09
C ILE A 136 -2.07 -14.21 -1.20
N SER A 137 -1.54 -14.25 -2.41
CA SER A 137 -0.21 -14.79 -2.67
C SER A 137 0.82 -13.67 -2.50
N VAL A 138 1.71 -13.83 -1.53
CA VAL A 138 2.84 -12.92 -1.27
C VAL A 138 4.11 -13.55 -1.85
N CYS A 139 4.98 -12.74 -2.47
CA CYS A 139 6.25 -13.24 -2.98
C CYS A 139 7.11 -13.74 -1.81
N HIS A 140 7.78 -14.89 -1.96
CA HIS A 140 8.57 -15.51 -0.88
C HIS A 140 9.72 -14.62 -0.38
N SER A 141 10.21 -13.69 -1.21
CA SER A 141 11.25 -12.74 -0.83
C SER A 141 10.71 -11.54 -0.06
N PHE A 142 9.39 -11.35 -0.01
CA PHE A 142 8.80 -10.18 0.65
C PHE A 142 8.76 -10.39 2.16
N LYS A 143 9.15 -9.33 2.85
CA LYS A 143 9.04 -9.20 4.30
C LYS A 143 7.79 -8.42 4.63
N THR A 144 7.32 -8.57 5.86
CA THR A 144 6.12 -7.88 6.36
C THR A 144 6.45 -7.14 7.64
N LEU A 145 6.08 -5.86 7.72
CA LEU A 145 6.06 -5.08 8.96
C LEU A 145 4.65 -4.58 9.21
N HIS A 146 4.17 -4.73 10.44
CA HIS A 146 2.81 -4.35 10.82
C HIS A 146 2.84 -3.27 11.89
N PHE A 147 2.05 -2.23 11.70
CA PHE A 147 2.01 -1.10 12.61
C PHE A 147 0.57 -0.75 13.00
N GLN A 148 0.40 -0.35 14.25
CA GLN A 148 -0.71 0.50 14.65
C GLN A 148 -0.31 1.95 14.37
N GLU A 149 -1.04 2.60 13.46
CA GLU A 149 -0.95 4.03 13.22
C GLU A 149 -1.94 4.76 14.12
N ILE A 150 -1.45 5.77 14.82
CA ILE A 150 -2.21 6.69 15.66
C ILE A 150 -1.98 8.09 15.09
N ILE A 151 -3.05 8.80 14.76
CA ILE A 151 -3.02 10.20 14.30
C ILE A 151 -3.79 11.05 15.31
N TYR A 152 -3.15 12.11 15.78
CA TYR A 152 -3.72 13.09 16.70
C TYR A 152 -4.20 14.31 15.91
N ASP A 153 -5.50 14.56 15.95
CA ASP A 153 -6.13 15.82 15.52
C ASP A 153 -6.59 16.58 16.78
N VAL A 154 -6.87 17.88 16.65
CA VAL A 154 -7.05 18.85 17.75
C VAL A 154 -7.92 18.32 18.90
N ASP A 155 -8.96 17.56 18.59
CA ASP A 155 -9.87 16.94 19.58
C ASP A 155 -10.14 15.44 19.32
N GLU A 156 -9.50 14.82 18.32
CA GLU A 156 -9.80 13.45 17.90
C GLU A 156 -8.53 12.62 17.73
N CYS A 157 -8.63 11.33 18.05
CA CYS A 157 -7.58 10.35 17.87
C CYS A 157 -8.07 9.28 16.89
N TYR A 158 -7.35 9.11 15.78
CA TYR A 158 -7.66 8.11 14.78
C TYR A 158 -6.63 6.98 14.86
N GLU A 159 -7.13 5.76 15.05
CA GLU A 159 -6.29 4.57 15.09
C GLU A 159 -6.63 3.66 13.92
N LYS A 160 -5.60 3.17 13.22
CA LYS A 160 -5.77 2.13 12.20
C LYS A 160 -4.54 1.23 12.12
N GLU A 161 -4.77 0.03 11.64
CA GLU A 161 -3.69 -0.89 11.33
C GLU A 161 -3.23 -0.72 9.87
N ILE A 162 -1.91 -0.70 9.71
CA ILE A 162 -1.25 -0.64 8.40
C ILE A 162 -0.16 -1.69 8.32
N THR A 163 0.03 -2.24 7.12
CA THR A 163 1.01 -3.30 6.89
C THR A 163 1.86 -2.97 5.68
N PHE A 164 3.18 -2.99 5.86
CA PHE A 164 4.17 -2.83 4.80
C PHE A 164 4.67 -4.19 4.35
N ILE A 165 4.78 -4.38 3.03
CA ILE A 165 5.15 -5.66 2.43
C ILE A 165 6.11 -5.41 1.27
N GLY A 166 7.27 -6.07 1.25
CA GLY A 166 8.24 -5.90 0.16
C GLY A 166 9.68 -6.05 0.63
N GLU A 167 10.57 -5.23 0.10
CA GLU A 167 12.00 -5.23 0.42
C GLU A 167 12.30 -4.43 1.69
N LEU A 168 12.00 -5.04 2.84
CA LEU A 168 12.14 -4.39 4.15
C LEU A 168 13.46 -4.69 4.88
N ASP A 169 14.27 -5.62 4.35
CA ASP A 169 15.59 -6.01 4.87
C ASP A 169 16.69 -5.58 3.90
#